data_AF-A0A660U7T8-F1
#
_entry.id   AF-A0A660U7T8-F1
#
_cell.length_a   1.000
_cell.length_b   1.000
_cell.length_c   1.000
_cell.angle_alpha   90.00
_cell.angle_beta   90.00
_cell.angle_gamma   90.00
#
_symmetry.space_group_name_H-M   'P 1'
#
loop_
_entity.id
_entity.type
_entity.pdbx_description
1 polymer ?
#
loop_
_entity_poly.entity_id
_entity_poly.type
_entity_poly.pdbx_seq_one_letter_code
_entity_poly.pdbx_strand_id
1 'polypeptide(L)'
;MFEKFGEFKPAWLFEDPERRARWDHLTLNEKEGLVIEDNMLRRQTELLLDNVAKQMIVDGLARVNEKGKVVVEATDTTGVSSFTTVAFPLIRRVWPTLIANELVTVQPIKQPTAKVFYLDFLRGSAGTPSSTYPSGQRLDNNFDTDYASGTEGGTVKEVDFRVSSTDVTAVEKKLKAKWTIEVEQDLKTYHGIGAEVELVKIMAAEIRREIDYEIVAALVTAATQSASSDGGAGAGNVNWSSTVPSTSPWNVLNPKEYKESLYESIIDANTLIYKKCYKNADWLVVDPDTCAILEKLDDFKLDPTANPSSFNVGLERVGTLKNRFKVYKHPDFQSNKILLGHKGTSWMDAGFVYAPYIALYHTPTLIDPDDFTPRKGVMSRYAKKVINAGCYATVTIT
;
A
#
# COMPACT_ATOMS: atom_id res chain seq x y z
N MET A 1 -33.98 23.31 -68.79
CA MET A 1 -33.09 22.52 -67.91
C MET A 1 -33.81 22.15 -66.59
N PHE A 2 -35.07 21.67 -66.67
CA PHE A 2 -35.91 21.24 -65.55
C PHE A 2 -37.11 20.40 -66.07
N GLU A 3 -36.86 19.39 -66.89
CA GLU A 3 -37.92 18.48 -67.39
C GLU A 3 -37.33 17.08 -67.55
N LYS A 4 -37.45 16.28 -66.49
CA LYS A 4 -37.36 14.80 -66.43
C LYS A 4 -37.23 14.25 -65.00
N PHE A 5 -37.72 14.98 -64.00
CA PHE A 5 -38.15 14.32 -62.76
C PHE A 5 -39.53 13.73 -63.03
N GLY A 6 -39.58 12.45 -63.43
CA GLY A 6 -40.82 11.68 -63.28
C GLY A 6 -41.27 11.83 -61.82
N GLU A 7 -42.53 12.21 -61.62
CA GLU A 7 -43.10 12.68 -60.35
C GLU A 7 -42.49 11.96 -59.14
N PHE A 8 -41.66 12.66 -58.36
CA PHE A 8 -41.16 12.18 -57.07
C PHE A 8 -42.34 12.18 -56.10
N LYS A 9 -43.15 11.12 -56.16
CA LYS A 9 -44.30 10.92 -55.29
C LYS A 9 -43.80 10.42 -53.93
N PRO A 10 -44.05 11.15 -52.84
CA PRO A 10 -43.57 10.73 -51.54
C PRO A 10 -44.22 9.42 -51.09
N ALA A 11 -43.41 8.44 -50.69
CA ALA A 11 -43.82 7.04 -50.43
C ALA A 11 -44.81 6.83 -49.25
N TRP A 12 -45.10 7.88 -48.48
CA TRP A 12 -46.13 7.89 -47.43
C TRP A 12 -47.54 8.23 -47.95
N LEU A 13 -47.66 8.76 -49.17
CA LEU A 13 -48.94 9.20 -49.75
C LEU A 13 -49.71 8.06 -50.44
N PHE A 14 -49.00 6.99 -50.84
CA PHE A 14 -49.56 5.83 -51.54
C PHE A 14 -49.39 4.55 -50.70
N GLU A 15 -50.31 3.61 -50.88
CA GLU A 15 -50.31 2.32 -50.19
C GLU A 15 -49.53 1.29 -51.03
N ASP A 16 -48.48 0.73 -50.45
CA ASP A 16 -47.71 -0.35 -51.04
C ASP A 16 -48.17 -1.67 -50.42
N PRO A 17 -48.77 -2.58 -51.22
CA PRO A 17 -49.34 -3.84 -50.70
C PRO A 17 -48.27 -4.75 -50.09
N GLU A 18 -47.03 -4.71 -50.56
CA GLU A 18 -45.94 -5.51 -50.00
C GLU A 18 -45.49 -4.97 -48.64
N ARG A 19 -45.44 -3.65 -48.49
CA ARG A 19 -45.12 -3.00 -47.21
C ARG A 19 -46.19 -3.27 -46.16
N ARG A 20 -47.47 -3.19 -46.57
CA ARG A 20 -48.59 -3.52 -45.70
C ARG A 20 -48.52 -4.97 -45.23
N ALA A 21 -48.30 -5.92 -46.14
CA ALA A 21 -48.20 -7.34 -45.78
C ALA A 21 -47.05 -7.64 -44.80
N ARG A 22 -45.93 -6.91 -44.86
CA ARG A 22 -44.80 -7.08 -43.93
C ARG A 22 -45.13 -6.64 -42.50
N TRP A 23 -45.88 -5.55 -42.34
CA TRP A 23 -46.11 -4.90 -41.04
C TRP A 23 -47.54 -5.01 -40.51
N ASP A 24 -48.45 -5.66 -41.25
CA ASP A 24 -49.87 -5.85 -40.91
C ASP A 24 -50.07 -6.38 -39.47
N HIS A 25 -49.22 -7.34 -39.07
CA HIS A 25 -49.23 -7.96 -37.75
C HIS A 25 -48.89 -7.01 -36.58
N LEU A 26 -48.37 -5.81 -36.84
CA LEU A 26 -48.01 -4.80 -35.83
C LEU A 26 -48.87 -3.54 -35.91
N THR A 27 -49.54 -3.28 -37.04
CA THR A 27 -50.32 -2.04 -37.25
C THR A 27 -51.84 -2.24 -37.35
N LEU A 28 -52.28 -3.47 -37.61
CA LEU A 28 -53.69 -3.84 -37.82
C LEU A 28 -54.09 -5.08 -36.99
N ASN A 29 -53.34 -5.39 -35.94
CA ASN A 29 -53.60 -6.55 -35.09
C ASN A 29 -54.66 -6.26 -34.03
N GLU A 30 -55.90 -6.67 -34.31
CA GLU A 30 -57.04 -6.50 -33.40
C GLU A 30 -56.91 -7.30 -32.09
N LYS A 31 -56.14 -8.41 -32.07
CA LYS A 31 -56.01 -9.28 -30.89
C LYS A 31 -55.15 -8.68 -29.77
N GLU A 32 -54.21 -7.80 -30.13
CA GLU A 32 -53.27 -7.18 -29.18
C GLU A 32 -53.56 -5.68 -28.95
N GLY A 33 -54.65 -5.14 -29.52
CA GLY A 33 -55.08 -3.76 -29.33
C GLY A 33 -54.24 -2.71 -30.07
N LEU A 34 -53.43 -3.12 -31.04
CA LEU A 34 -52.47 -2.28 -31.77
C LEU A 34 -53.03 -1.84 -33.14
N VAL A 35 -54.27 -1.34 -33.16
CA VAL A 35 -54.94 -0.90 -34.39
C VAL A 35 -54.75 0.61 -34.56
N ILE A 36 -54.04 1.02 -35.61
CA ILE A 36 -53.93 2.43 -35.99
C ILE A 36 -55.04 2.75 -36.98
N GLU A 37 -56.10 3.43 -36.51
CA GLU A 37 -57.29 3.74 -37.31
C GLU A 37 -57.04 4.79 -38.41
N ASP A 38 -56.13 5.75 -38.18
CA ASP A 38 -55.77 6.76 -39.18
C ASP A 38 -54.78 6.18 -40.22
N ASN A 39 -55.26 6.09 -41.47
CA ASN A 39 -54.51 5.55 -42.59
C ASN A 39 -53.24 6.36 -42.93
N MET A 40 -53.15 7.65 -42.60
CA MET A 40 -51.93 8.43 -42.85
C MET A 40 -50.85 8.13 -41.80
N LEU A 41 -51.25 8.07 -40.53
CA LEU A 41 -50.35 7.76 -39.42
C LEU A 41 -49.80 6.33 -39.54
N ARG A 42 -50.66 5.37 -39.91
CA ARG A 42 -50.25 3.98 -40.17
C ARG A 42 -49.16 3.88 -41.24
N ARG A 43 -49.31 4.60 -42.35
CA ARG A 43 -48.33 4.56 -43.45
C ARG A 43 -47.00 5.17 -43.06
N GLN A 44 -47.00 6.20 -42.21
CA GLN A 44 -45.76 6.80 -41.69
C GLN A 44 -45.04 5.87 -40.71
N THR A 45 -45.77 5.18 -39.83
CA THR A 45 -45.17 4.22 -38.88
C THR A 45 -44.62 2.98 -39.59
N GLU A 46 -45.33 2.44 -40.59
CA GLU A 46 -44.82 1.37 -41.45
C GLU A 46 -43.49 1.76 -42.15
N LEU A 47 -43.38 3.01 -42.62
CA LEU A 47 -42.20 3.50 -43.32
C LEU A 47 -41.01 3.71 -42.38
N LEU A 48 -41.28 4.15 -41.14
CA LEU A 48 -40.26 4.25 -40.09
C LEU A 48 -39.75 2.86 -39.70
N LEU A 49 -40.63 1.88 -39.52
CA LEU A 49 -40.27 0.49 -39.22
C LEU A 49 -39.44 -0.13 -40.34
N ASP A 50 -39.77 0.14 -41.61
CA ASP A 50 -38.99 -0.33 -42.76
C ASP A 50 -37.57 0.28 -42.79
N ASN A 51 -37.44 1.57 -42.43
CA ASN A 51 -36.14 2.23 -42.34
C ASN A 51 -35.30 1.72 -41.16
N VAL A 52 -35.91 1.51 -39.99
CA VAL A 52 -35.24 0.94 -38.82
C VAL A 52 -34.81 -0.51 -39.10
N ALA A 53 -35.67 -1.31 -39.74
CA ALA A 53 -35.35 -2.67 -40.15
C ALA A 53 -34.17 -2.72 -41.13
N LYS A 54 -34.16 -1.84 -42.14
CA LYS A 54 -33.04 -1.70 -43.07
C LYS A 54 -31.75 -1.29 -42.37
N GLN A 55 -31.83 -0.37 -41.41
CA GLN A 55 -30.66 0.04 -40.63
C GLN A 55 -30.11 -1.11 -39.78
N MET A 56 -30.97 -1.88 -39.12
CA MET A 56 -30.56 -3.07 -38.34
C MET A 56 -29.89 -4.17 -39.19
N ILE A 57 -30.24 -4.27 -40.48
CA ILE A 57 -29.58 -5.19 -41.43
C ILE A 57 -28.20 -4.64 -41.84
N VAL A 58 -28.11 -3.34 -42.13
CA VAL A 58 -26.85 -2.68 -42.53
C VAL A 58 -25.81 -2.72 -41.40
N ASP A 59 -26.25 -2.54 -40.16
CA ASP A 59 -25.39 -2.61 -38.97
C ASP A 59 -25.04 -4.06 -38.56
N GLY A 60 -25.51 -5.06 -39.33
CA GLY A 60 -25.12 -6.48 -39.18
C GLY A 60 -25.78 -7.23 -38.02
N LEU A 61 -26.74 -6.61 -37.30
CA LEU A 61 -27.43 -7.20 -36.15
C LEU A 61 -28.61 -8.12 -36.53
N ALA A 62 -29.09 -8.09 -37.79
CA ALA A 62 -30.21 -8.91 -38.23
C ALA A 62 -30.01 -9.46 -39.66
N ARG A 63 -30.56 -10.66 -39.95
CA ARG A 63 -30.60 -11.22 -41.31
C ARG A 63 -32.05 -11.41 -41.77
N VAL A 64 -32.28 -11.27 -43.08
CA VAL A 64 -33.61 -11.46 -43.70
C VAL A 64 -33.73 -12.90 -44.17
N ASN A 65 -34.79 -13.60 -43.77
CA ASN A 65 -35.11 -14.94 -44.29
C ASN A 65 -35.75 -14.84 -45.69
N GLU A 66 -35.81 -15.92 -46.47
CA GLU A 66 -36.34 -15.98 -47.86
C GLU A 66 -37.78 -15.46 -48.04
N LYS A 67 -38.50 -15.17 -46.95
CA LYS A 67 -39.84 -14.53 -46.94
C LYS A 67 -39.85 -13.06 -46.47
N GLY A 68 -38.71 -12.38 -46.42
CA GLY A 68 -38.65 -10.93 -46.15
C GLY A 68 -38.86 -10.50 -44.69
N LYS A 69 -38.86 -11.44 -43.74
CA LYS A 69 -39.01 -11.17 -42.30
C LYS A 69 -37.64 -10.97 -41.66
N VAL A 70 -37.47 -9.88 -40.92
CA VAL A 70 -36.24 -9.58 -40.16
C VAL A 70 -36.21 -10.46 -38.92
N VAL A 71 -35.20 -11.31 -38.82
CA VAL A 71 -34.99 -12.20 -37.66
C VAL A 71 -33.78 -11.69 -36.91
N VAL A 72 -33.99 -11.36 -35.64
CA VAL A 72 -32.96 -11.09 -34.65
C VAL A 72 -32.93 -12.33 -33.76
N GLU A 73 -31.72 -12.84 -33.50
CA GLU A 73 -31.39 -14.02 -32.68
C GLU A 73 -31.20 -15.37 -33.41
N ALA A 74 -30.13 -16.05 -32.99
CA ALA A 74 -29.68 -17.33 -33.46
C ALA A 74 -30.78 -18.38 -33.25
N THR A 75 -31.26 -18.97 -34.35
CA THR A 75 -32.15 -20.12 -34.28
C THR A 75 -31.33 -21.34 -33.89
N ASP A 76 -31.23 -21.64 -32.59
CA ASP A 76 -30.73 -22.93 -32.13
C ASP A 76 -31.76 -24.01 -32.49
N THR A 77 -31.41 -24.83 -33.47
CA THR A 77 -32.21 -25.98 -33.86
C THR A 77 -32.16 -27.02 -32.74
N THR A 78 -33.32 -27.30 -32.16
CA THR A 78 -33.64 -28.49 -31.34
C THR A 78 -32.92 -28.61 -29.98
N GLY A 79 -33.66 -28.32 -28.91
CA GLY A 79 -33.69 -29.16 -27.70
C GLY A 79 -32.43 -29.28 -26.83
N VAL A 80 -31.37 -28.54 -27.09
CA VAL A 80 -30.20 -28.47 -26.21
C VAL A 80 -30.13 -27.07 -25.63
N SER A 81 -30.59 -26.95 -24.38
CA SER A 81 -30.27 -25.80 -23.54
C SER A 81 -28.74 -25.76 -23.41
N SER A 82 -28.09 -24.77 -24.03
CA SER A 82 -26.68 -24.53 -23.78
C SER A 82 -26.53 -24.21 -22.30
N PHE A 83 -25.79 -25.03 -21.54
CA PHE A 83 -25.49 -24.73 -20.15
C PHE A 83 -24.72 -23.41 -20.09
N THR A 84 -25.41 -22.32 -19.74
CA THR A 84 -24.76 -21.05 -19.43
C THR A 84 -24.13 -21.21 -18.04
N THR A 85 -22.88 -21.67 -17.99
CA THR A 85 -22.08 -21.58 -16.76
C THR A 85 -21.67 -20.13 -16.57
N VAL A 86 -22.59 -19.29 -16.07
CA VAL A 86 -22.28 -17.94 -15.61
C VAL A 86 -21.57 -18.08 -14.26
N ALA A 87 -20.26 -18.29 -14.29
CA ALA A 87 -19.43 -18.24 -13.09
C ALA A 87 -19.02 -16.78 -12.84
N PHE A 88 -19.27 -16.28 -11.62
CA PHE A 88 -18.68 -15.01 -11.20
C PHE A 88 -17.15 -15.09 -11.24
N PRO A 89 -16.45 -14.00 -11.57
CA PRO A 89 -14.99 -13.97 -11.54
C PRO A 89 -14.46 -14.24 -10.12
N LEU A 90 -13.28 -14.85 -10.04
CA LEU A 90 -12.66 -15.18 -8.76
C LEU A 90 -12.27 -13.91 -7.99
N ILE A 91 -12.81 -13.75 -6.78
CA ILE A 91 -12.46 -12.65 -5.88
C ILE A 91 -11.19 -13.01 -5.11
N ARG A 92 -10.21 -12.10 -5.12
CA ARG A 92 -8.96 -12.25 -4.38
C ARG A 92 -8.92 -11.27 -3.21
N ARG A 93 -8.32 -11.68 -2.09
CA ARG A 93 -7.93 -10.75 -1.04
C ARG A 93 -6.71 -9.94 -1.50
N VAL A 94 -6.76 -8.63 -1.29
CA VAL A 94 -5.64 -7.73 -1.59
C VAL A 94 -4.59 -7.82 -0.47
N TRP A 95 -3.32 -7.83 -0.86
CA TRP A 95 -2.20 -7.77 0.09
C TRP A 95 -1.73 -6.33 0.27
N PRO A 96 -1.37 -5.93 1.50
CA PRO A 96 -0.87 -4.59 1.75
C PRO A 96 0.46 -4.35 1.02
N THR A 97 0.68 -3.10 0.60
CA THR A 97 1.99 -2.61 0.15
C THR A 97 3.02 -2.62 1.27
N LEU A 98 4.30 -2.62 0.93
CA LEU A 98 5.42 -2.74 1.87
C LEU A 98 6.11 -1.38 2.04
N ILE A 99 6.49 -1.00 3.26
CA ILE A 99 7.06 0.33 3.55
C ILE A 99 8.46 0.29 4.19
N ALA A 100 8.98 -0.90 4.55
CA ALA A 100 10.27 -1.04 5.23
C ALA A 100 11.42 -0.25 4.56
N ASN A 101 11.47 -0.24 3.22
CA ASN A 101 12.51 0.49 2.48
C ASN A 101 12.45 2.01 2.70
N GLU A 102 11.30 2.56 3.02
CA GLU A 102 11.11 4.00 3.27
C GLU A 102 11.37 4.38 4.73
N LEU A 103 11.21 3.45 5.66
CA LEU A 103 11.42 3.67 7.10
C LEU A 103 12.87 3.46 7.54
N VAL A 104 13.55 2.44 7.01
CA VAL A 104 14.88 2.03 7.47
C VAL A 104 15.92 2.07 6.34
N THR A 105 17.20 2.00 6.73
CA THR A 105 18.29 1.90 5.76
C THR A 105 18.50 0.45 5.35
N VAL A 106 18.75 0.22 4.06
CA VAL A 106 18.91 -1.13 3.50
C VAL A 106 20.36 -1.38 3.13
N GLN A 107 20.96 -2.46 3.67
CA GLN A 107 22.36 -2.82 3.42
C GLN A 107 22.51 -4.31 3.09
N PRO A 108 22.60 -4.69 1.81
CA PRO A 108 22.77 -6.08 1.46
C PRO A 108 24.09 -6.66 2.00
N ILE A 109 24.01 -7.84 2.63
CA ILE A 109 25.18 -8.57 3.13
C ILE A 109 25.54 -9.69 2.17
N LYS A 110 26.84 -9.97 1.99
CA LYS A 110 27.33 -11.06 1.12
C LYS A 110 27.63 -12.35 1.86
N GLN A 111 27.70 -12.27 3.19
CA GLN A 111 28.02 -13.38 4.08
C GLN A 111 26.89 -13.53 5.10
N PRO A 112 26.68 -14.74 5.67
CA PRO A 112 25.63 -14.98 6.65
C PRO A 112 25.83 -14.22 7.96
N THR A 113 27.05 -13.77 8.23
CA THR A 113 27.38 -12.89 9.35
C THR A 113 28.14 -11.67 8.81
N ALA A 114 27.85 -10.51 9.38
CA ALA A 114 28.51 -9.25 9.07
C ALA A 114 28.82 -8.50 10.37
N LYS A 115 29.85 -7.65 10.35
CA LYS A 115 30.17 -6.77 11.47
C LYS A 115 29.83 -5.34 11.09
N VAL A 116 29.17 -4.62 12.00
CA VAL A 116 28.99 -3.17 11.89
C VAL A 116 30.05 -2.51 12.76
N PHE A 117 30.83 -1.61 12.18
CA PHE A 117 31.89 -0.89 12.88
C PHE A 117 31.42 0.51 13.30
N TYR A 118 31.81 0.92 14.51
CA TYR A 118 31.57 2.25 15.05
C TYR A 118 32.92 2.90 15.34
N LEU A 119 33.04 4.17 14.99
CA LEU A 119 34.20 4.99 15.32
C LEU A 119 33.76 6.02 16.36
N ASP A 120 34.24 5.88 17.58
CA ASP A 120 34.01 6.82 18.67
C ASP A 120 35.27 7.64 18.92
N PHE A 121 35.12 8.94 19.18
CA PHE A 121 36.21 9.80 19.62
C PHE A 121 36.15 9.93 21.14
N LEU A 122 37.28 9.66 21.80
CA LEU A 122 37.42 9.63 23.25
C LEU A 122 38.33 10.76 23.73
N ARG A 123 38.12 11.21 24.96
CA ARG A 123 39.06 12.11 25.65
C ARG A 123 40.31 11.33 26.08
N GLY A 124 41.48 11.81 25.66
CA GLY A 124 42.80 11.27 26.00
C GLY A 124 43.28 11.65 27.40
N SER A 125 44.31 10.96 27.91
CA SER A 125 44.72 11.02 29.33
C SER A 125 45.87 11.97 29.66
N ALA A 126 46.27 12.87 28.76
CA ALA A 126 47.39 13.76 29.04
C ALA A 126 47.06 14.80 30.15
N GLY A 127 47.73 14.66 31.30
CA GLY A 127 47.58 15.47 32.53
C GLY A 127 46.74 14.80 33.62
N THR A 128 46.72 15.35 34.83
CA THR A 128 45.91 14.81 35.94
C THR A 128 44.44 14.72 35.51
N PRO A 129 43.81 13.53 35.54
CA PRO A 129 42.40 13.41 35.19
C PRO A 129 41.61 14.32 36.11
N SER A 130 40.96 15.32 35.53
CA SER A 130 40.03 16.15 36.29
C SER A 130 38.92 15.23 36.81
N SER A 131 38.46 15.42 38.04
CA SER A 131 37.24 14.74 38.54
C SER A 131 36.03 15.04 37.64
N THR A 132 36.09 16.10 36.83
CA THR A 132 35.10 16.49 35.82
C THR A 132 35.34 15.79 34.47
N TYR A 133 36.59 15.36 34.17
CA TYR A 133 37.00 14.81 32.86
C TYR A 133 37.80 13.50 33.00
N PRO A 134 37.14 12.37 33.30
CA PRO A 134 37.81 11.08 33.30
C PRO A 134 38.23 10.68 31.88
N SER A 135 39.46 10.20 31.74
CA SER A 135 40.00 9.66 30.48
C SER A 135 39.15 8.49 29.98
N GLY A 136 38.97 8.40 28.65
CA GLY A 136 38.21 7.31 28.03
C GLY A 136 36.70 7.52 27.94
N GLN A 137 36.19 8.70 28.33
CA GLN A 137 34.82 9.11 28.01
C GLN A 137 34.70 9.56 26.54
N ARG A 138 33.53 9.31 25.93
CA ARG A 138 33.23 9.83 24.59
C ARG A 138 33.18 11.35 24.59
N LEU A 139 33.70 11.96 23.54
CA LEU A 139 33.79 13.42 23.40
C LEU A 139 32.41 14.10 23.30
N ASP A 140 31.39 13.39 22.83
CA ASP A 140 30.03 13.87 22.56
C ASP A 140 29.08 13.83 23.77
N ASN A 141 29.39 13.05 24.81
CA ASN A 141 28.45 12.76 25.90
C ASN A 141 28.32 13.94 26.89
N ASN A 142 29.40 14.70 27.10
CA ASN A 142 29.43 15.91 27.94
C ASN A 142 30.15 17.03 27.20
N PHE A 143 29.42 18.09 26.82
CA PHE A 143 30.02 19.29 26.25
C PHE A 143 30.80 20.06 27.33
N ASP A 144 31.99 20.52 26.97
CA ASP A 144 32.91 21.24 27.84
C ASP A 144 33.51 22.39 27.04
N THR A 145 33.34 23.61 27.53
CA THR A 145 33.83 24.82 26.86
C THR A 145 35.34 24.97 26.95
N ASP A 146 35.99 24.27 27.89
CA ASP A 146 37.36 24.55 28.30
C ASP A 146 38.32 23.39 27.99
N TYR A 147 37.85 22.30 27.38
CA TYR A 147 38.67 21.12 27.10
C TYR A 147 39.91 21.40 26.24
N ALA A 148 39.79 22.34 25.30
CA ALA A 148 40.87 22.79 24.43
C ALA A 148 41.63 24.01 24.97
N SER A 149 41.27 24.51 26.15
CA SER A 149 41.95 25.65 26.75
C SER A 149 43.33 25.23 27.28
N GLY A 150 44.36 26.00 26.92
CA GLY A 150 45.73 25.79 27.36
C GLY A 150 46.21 26.94 28.23
N THR A 151 46.82 26.63 29.37
CA THR A 151 47.61 27.58 30.14
C THR A 151 49.07 27.49 29.67
N GLU A 152 49.81 28.60 29.67
CA GLU A 152 51.24 28.61 29.34
C GLU A 152 52.00 27.63 30.27
N GLY A 153 52.70 26.66 29.69
CA GLY A 153 53.38 25.58 30.41
C GLY A 153 52.49 24.39 30.84
N GLY A 154 51.21 24.38 30.47
CA GLY A 154 50.28 23.28 30.75
C GLY A 154 50.41 22.09 29.78
N THR A 155 50.03 20.90 30.25
CA THR A 155 49.96 19.69 29.41
C THR A 155 48.82 19.81 28.39
N VAL A 156 49.14 19.66 27.10
CA VAL A 156 48.16 19.65 26.01
C VAL A 156 47.22 18.44 26.17
N LYS A 157 45.90 18.68 26.06
CA LYS A 157 44.89 17.61 26.11
C LYS A 157 44.84 16.86 24.78
N GLU A 158 44.67 15.55 24.86
CA GLU A 158 44.69 14.66 23.70
C GLU A 158 43.29 14.16 23.37
N VAL A 159 43.03 13.87 22.10
CA VAL A 159 41.83 13.14 21.65
C VAL A 159 42.30 11.80 21.10
N ASP A 160 41.63 10.73 21.52
CA ASP A 160 41.86 9.38 21.04
C ASP A 160 40.67 8.90 20.20
N PHE A 161 40.83 7.85 19.42
CA PHE A 161 39.74 7.21 18.69
C PHE A 161 39.65 5.73 19.05
N ARG A 162 38.43 5.24 19.20
CA ARG A 162 38.13 3.83 19.47
C ARG A 162 37.25 3.30 18.36
N VAL A 163 37.73 2.24 17.72
CA VAL A 163 36.89 1.44 16.81
C VAL A 163 36.26 0.32 17.61
N SER A 164 34.93 0.25 17.61
CA SER A 164 34.17 -0.88 18.16
C SER A 164 33.39 -1.58 17.05
N SER A 165 32.97 -2.81 17.29
CA SER A 165 32.20 -3.59 16.30
C SER A 165 31.08 -4.38 16.97
N THR A 166 29.96 -4.51 16.27
CA THR A 166 28.85 -5.39 16.67
C THR A 166 28.53 -6.37 15.55
N ASP A 167 28.25 -7.60 15.93
CA ASP A 167 27.95 -8.67 14.99
C ASP A 167 26.46 -8.70 14.65
N VAL A 168 26.19 -8.95 13.38
CA VAL A 168 24.85 -9.04 12.79
C VAL A 168 24.77 -10.36 12.04
N THR A 169 23.81 -11.21 12.42
CA THR A 169 23.66 -12.57 11.90
C THR A 169 22.36 -12.71 11.12
N ALA A 170 22.42 -13.39 9.97
CA ALA A 170 21.25 -13.59 9.12
C ALA A 170 20.32 -14.66 9.69
N VAL A 171 19.06 -14.28 9.89
CA VAL A 171 17.95 -15.15 10.26
C VAL A 171 17.23 -15.62 8.98
N GLU A 172 16.64 -16.80 9.05
CA GLU A 172 15.87 -17.39 7.96
C GLU A 172 14.37 -17.31 8.21
N LYS A 173 13.58 -17.02 7.16
CA LYS A 173 12.13 -17.23 7.11
C LYS A 173 11.79 -18.13 5.94
N LYS A 174 10.95 -19.13 6.16
CA LYS A 174 10.65 -20.17 5.16
C LYS A 174 9.22 -20.63 5.27
N LEU A 175 8.57 -20.79 4.11
CA LEU A 175 7.21 -21.31 3.96
C LEU A 175 7.21 -22.45 2.94
N LYS A 176 6.31 -23.41 3.13
CA LYS A 176 6.07 -24.52 2.19
C LYS A 176 4.61 -24.57 1.83
N ALA A 177 4.32 -24.64 0.53
CA ALA A 177 3.00 -24.99 0.03
C ALA A 177 2.97 -26.46 -0.38
N LYS A 178 1.81 -27.09 -0.16
CA LYS A 178 1.44 -28.39 -0.73
C LYS A 178 0.09 -28.23 -1.39
N TRP A 179 -0.10 -28.82 -2.56
CA TRP A 179 -1.39 -28.89 -3.23
C TRP A 179 -1.56 -30.29 -3.86
N THR A 180 -2.79 -30.63 -4.24
CA THR A 180 -3.07 -31.88 -4.93
C THR A 180 -3.12 -31.65 -6.43
N ILE A 181 -2.76 -32.66 -7.21
CA ILE A 181 -2.77 -32.59 -8.67
C ILE A 181 -4.20 -32.39 -9.18
N GLU A 182 -5.19 -33.04 -8.55
CA GLU A 182 -6.61 -32.88 -8.91
C GLU A 182 -7.06 -31.42 -8.82
N VAL A 183 -6.74 -30.73 -7.71
CA VAL A 183 -7.10 -29.31 -7.53
C VAL A 183 -6.39 -28.44 -8.56
N GLU A 184 -5.16 -28.76 -8.95
CA GLU A 184 -4.46 -28.01 -9.99
C GLU A 184 -5.12 -28.17 -11.36
N GLN A 185 -5.53 -29.39 -11.72
CA GLN A 185 -6.22 -29.67 -12.98
C GLN A 185 -7.59 -28.99 -13.04
N ASP A 186 -8.36 -29.07 -11.94
CA ASP A 186 -9.67 -28.43 -11.84
C ASP A 186 -9.54 -26.90 -11.92
N LEU A 187 -8.63 -26.32 -11.15
CA LEU A 187 -8.46 -24.87 -11.06
C LEU A 187 -7.93 -24.28 -12.38
N LYS A 188 -7.12 -25.04 -13.11
CA LYS A 188 -6.66 -24.66 -14.45
C LYS A 188 -7.78 -24.75 -15.48
N THR A 189 -8.63 -25.78 -15.42
CA THR A 189 -9.71 -26.01 -16.39
C THR A 189 -10.87 -25.03 -16.22
N TYR A 190 -11.30 -24.80 -14.97
CA TYR A 190 -12.45 -23.93 -14.67
C TYR A 190 -12.08 -22.45 -14.55
N HIS A 191 -10.92 -22.12 -13.99
CA HIS A 191 -10.55 -20.73 -13.69
C HIS A 191 -9.38 -20.19 -14.51
N GLY A 192 -8.71 -21.02 -15.33
CA GLY A 192 -7.56 -20.59 -16.13
C GLY A 192 -6.34 -20.19 -15.29
N ILE A 193 -6.31 -20.55 -14.00
CA ILE A 193 -5.27 -20.14 -13.04
C ILE A 193 -4.36 -21.34 -12.73
N GLY A 194 -3.05 -21.10 -12.57
CA GLY A 194 -2.12 -22.11 -12.08
C GLY A 194 -2.03 -22.07 -10.55
N ALA A 195 -2.39 -23.16 -9.88
CA ALA A 195 -2.31 -23.28 -8.42
C ALA A 195 -0.89 -23.01 -7.90
N GLU A 196 0.14 -23.53 -8.60
CA GLU A 196 1.55 -23.31 -8.24
C GLU A 196 1.92 -21.82 -8.23
N VAL A 197 1.57 -21.10 -9.30
CA VAL A 197 1.95 -19.70 -9.48
C VAL A 197 1.30 -18.82 -8.41
N GLU A 198 0.03 -19.05 -8.09
CA GLU A 198 -0.68 -18.29 -7.07
C GLU A 198 -0.18 -18.61 -5.65
N LEU A 199 0.08 -19.88 -5.33
CA LEU A 199 0.63 -20.26 -4.03
C LEU A 199 2.01 -19.64 -3.79
N VAL A 200 2.89 -19.61 -4.81
CA VAL A 200 4.21 -18.96 -4.70
C VAL A 200 4.07 -17.46 -4.48
N LYS A 201 3.15 -16.78 -5.18
CA LYS A 201 2.90 -15.34 -4.98
C LYS A 201 2.44 -15.05 -3.55
N ILE A 202 1.50 -15.84 -3.03
CA ILE A 202 0.96 -15.65 -1.68
C ILE A 202 2.03 -15.90 -0.62
N MET A 203 2.82 -16.97 -0.75
CA MET A 203 3.92 -17.25 0.19
C MET A 203 4.98 -16.14 0.18
N ALA A 204 5.31 -15.62 -1.01
CA ALA A 204 6.27 -14.53 -1.13
C ALA A 204 5.75 -13.22 -0.51
N ALA A 205 4.47 -12.91 -0.71
CA ALA A 205 3.82 -11.76 -0.08
C ALA A 205 3.78 -11.90 1.44
N GLU A 206 3.46 -13.07 1.96
CA GLU A 206 3.38 -13.33 3.40
C GLU A 206 4.74 -13.19 4.09
N ILE A 207 5.81 -13.79 3.54
CA ILE A 207 7.16 -13.62 4.09
C ILE A 207 7.55 -12.14 4.13
N ARG A 208 7.28 -11.39 3.06
CA ARG A 208 7.61 -9.96 3.02
C ARG A 208 6.82 -9.17 4.05
N ARG A 209 5.52 -9.45 4.19
CA ARG A 209 4.67 -8.84 5.21
C ARG A 209 5.23 -9.11 6.60
N GLU A 210 5.54 -10.37 6.91
CA GLU A 210 6.09 -10.73 8.21
C GLU A 210 7.41 -10.00 8.53
N ILE A 211 8.29 -9.83 7.53
CA ILE A 211 9.53 -9.04 7.68
C ILE A 211 9.23 -7.56 7.99
N ASP A 212 8.29 -6.95 7.28
CA ASP A 212 7.92 -5.54 7.48
C ASP A 212 7.37 -5.30 8.89
N TYR A 213 6.45 -6.15 9.34
CA TYR A 213 5.93 -6.16 10.71
C TYR A 213 7.03 -6.33 11.75
N GLU A 214 7.95 -7.25 11.49
CA GLU A 214 9.06 -7.52 12.38
C GLU A 214 10.01 -6.30 12.50
N ILE A 215 10.22 -5.55 11.42
CA ILE A 215 11.01 -4.31 11.44
C ILE A 215 10.28 -3.24 12.25
N VAL A 216 8.99 -2.99 11.96
CA VAL A 216 8.20 -1.97 12.66
C VAL A 216 8.12 -2.28 14.17
N ALA A 217 7.88 -3.53 14.56
CA ALA A 217 7.88 -3.94 15.96
C ALA A 217 9.24 -3.74 16.65
N ALA A 218 10.34 -4.00 15.93
CA ALA A 218 11.69 -3.76 16.45
C ALA A 218 11.95 -2.25 16.64
N LEU A 219 11.45 -1.39 15.75
CA LEU A 219 11.57 0.07 15.88
C LEU A 219 10.78 0.61 17.08
N VAL A 220 9.57 0.10 17.33
CA VAL A 220 8.78 0.48 18.52
C VAL A 220 9.51 0.09 19.81
N THR A 221 10.10 -1.11 19.84
CA THR A 221 10.90 -1.55 20.99
C THR A 221 12.15 -0.67 21.16
N ALA A 222 12.79 -0.30 20.04
CA ALA A 222 13.98 0.55 20.05
C ALA A 222 13.69 1.96 20.59
N ALA A 223 12.52 2.53 20.31
CA ALA A 223 12.16 3.86 20.78
C ALA A 223 12.14 4.01 22.31
N THR A 224 11.88 2.92 23.04
CA THR A 224 11.80 2.90 24.52
C THR A 224 12.88 2.03 25.17
N GLN A 225 13.91 1.61 24.44
CA GLN A 225 14.93 0.71 24.97
C GLN A 225 15.86 1.42 25.98
N SER A 226 16.40 0.64 26.93
CA SER A 226 17.33 1.13 27.96
C SER A 226 18.71 1.44 27.40
N ALA A 227 19.49 2.25 28.12
CA ALA A 227 20.87 2.61 27.74
C ALA A 227 21.82 1.41 27.62
N SER A 228 21.53 0.30 28.31
CA SER A 228 22.31 -0.94 28.28
C SER A 228 22.00 -1.85 27.08
N SER A 229 21.02 -1.49 26.25
CA SER A 229 20.63 -2.27 25.08
C SER A 229 21.48 -1.92 23.85
N ASP A 230 21.56 -2.86 22.90
CA ASP A 230 22.27 -2.67 21.62
C ASP A 230 21.74 -1.44 20.87
N GLY A 231 22.64 -0.49 20.55
CA GLY A 231 22.26 0.78 19.91
C GLY A 231 21.88 1.91 20.88
N GLY A 232 22.11 1.73 22.19
CA GLY A 232 21.98 2.78 23.21
C GLY A 232 20.54 3.03 23.67
N ALA A 233 20.29 4.09 24.42
CA ALA A 233 18.94 4.41 24.90
C ALA A 233 18.07 4.95 23.76
N GLY A 234 16.80 4.53 23.72
CA GLY A 234 15.79 5.15 22.86
C GLY A 234 15.56 6.62 23.22
N ALA A 235 14.95 7.40 22.31
CA ALA A 235 14.66 8.81 22.60
C ALA A 235 13.62 8.97 23.71
N GLY A 236 12.71 8.00 23.85
CA GLY A 236 11.70 7.95 24.89
C GLY A 236 10.26 8.00 24.36
N ASN A 237 9.33 8.17 25.29
CA ASN A 237 7.89 8.21 25.00
C ASN A 237 7.26 9.49 25.55
N VAL A 238 6.39 10.11 24.76
CA VAL A 238 5.52 11.22 25.17
C VAL A 238 4.09 10.72 25.29
N ASN A 239 3.36 11.16 26.31
CA ASN A 239 1.95 10.80 26.48
C ASN A 239 1.08 11.99 26.08
N TRP A 240 0.03 11.74 25.29
CA TRP A 240 -1.00 12.70 24.94
C TRP A 240 -2.37 12.14 25.30
N SER A 241 -3.22 12.90 25.98
CA SER A 241 -4.56 12.42 26.31
C SER A 241 -5.57 12.82 25.25
N SER A 242 -6.34 11.84 24.76
CA SER A 242 -7.42 12.04 23.81
C SER A 242 -8.67 12.69 24.42
N THR A 243 -8.78 12.66 25.75
CA THR A 243 -9.91 13.22 26.49
C THR A 243 -9.59 14.64 26.94
N VAL A 244 -10.47 15.59 26.62
CA VAL A 244 -10.33 16.99 27.06
C VAL A 244 -10.40 17.02 28.60
N PRO A 245 -9.40 17.58 29.29
CA PRO A 245 -9.44 17.74 30.74
C PRO A 245 -10.65 18.58 31.17
N SER A 246 -11.34 18.17 32.25
CA SER A 246 -12.49 18.90 32.79
C SER A 246 -12.10 20.19 33.55
N THR A 247 -10.80 20.45 33.69
CA THR A 247 -10.24 21.60 34.40
C THR A 247 -10.01 22.79 33.45
N SER A 248 -10.31 24.00 33.94
CA SER A 248 -10.00 25.25 33.25
C SER A 248 -8.49 25.37 33.00
N PRO A 249 -8.02 25.79 31.80
CA PRO A 249 -8.76 26.48 30.72
C PRO A 249 -9.35 25.57 29.62
N TRP A 250 -9.18 24.24 29.73
CA TRP A 250 -9.49 23.28 28.65
C TRP A 250 -10.98 22.95 28.49
N ASN A 251 -11.77 23.19 29.52
CA ASN A 251 -13.23 23.01 29.48
C ASN A 251 -13.99 24.10 28.70
N VAL A 252 -13.32 25.19 28.30
CA VAL A 252 -13.90 26.31 27.52
C VAL A 252 -13.36 26.36 26.09
N LEU A 253 -12.24 25.68 25.82
CA LEU A 253 -11.63 25.61 24.49
C LEU A 253 -12.47 24.73 23.55
N ASN A 254 -12.50 25.08 22.27
CA ASN A 254 -13.23 24.28 21.30
C ASN A 254 -12.59 22.88 21.23
N PRO A 255 -13.38 21.77 21.18
CA PRO A 255 -12.83 20.42 21.08
C PRO A 255 -11.90 20.17 19.88
N LYS A 256 -11.92 21.07 18.88
CA LYS A 256 -10.97 21.07 17.74
C LYS A 256 -9.58 21.55 18.15
N GLU A 257 -9.48 22.62 18.94
CA GLU A 257 -8.20 23.20 19.40
C GLU A 257 -7.46 22.23 20.32
N TYR A 258 -8.17 21.49 21.18
CA TYR A 258 -7.53 20.47 22.01
C TYR A 258 -6.92 19.33 21.17
N LYS A 259 -7.55 18.95 20.06
CA LYS A 259 -6.99 17.93 19.16
C LYS A 259 -5.75 18.42 18.43
N GLU A 260 -5.59 19.72 18.22
CA GLU A 260 -4.38 20.31 17.66
C GLU A 260 -3.17 20.17 18.60
N SER A 261 -3.38 20.06 19.92
CA SER A 261 -2.29 19.77 20.88
C SER A 261 -1.60 18.41 20.66
N LEU A 262 -2.23 17.50 19.91
CA LEU A 262 -1.55 16.26 19.46
C LEU A 262 -0.31 16.60 18.64
N TYR A 263 -0.36 17.64 17.81
CA TYR A 263 0.80 18.09 17.05
C TYR A 263 1.94 18.59 17.96
N GLU A 264 1.60 19.25 19.07
CA GLU A 264 2.59 19.69 20.06
C GLU A 264 3.29 18.49 20.70
N SER A 265 2.54 17.45 21.08
CA SER A 265 3.13 16.21 21.63
C SER A 265 4.05 15.49 20.62
N ILE A 266 3.75 15.57 19.32
CA ILE A 266 4.61 15.05 18.24
C ILE A 266 5.90 15.88 18.14
N ILE A 267 5.83 17.21 18.30
CA ILE A 267 7.01 18.07 18.35
C ILE A 267 7.86 17.76 19.59
N ASP A 268 7.25 17.53 20.75
CA ASP A 268 7.96 17.16 21.97
C ASP A 268 8.71 15.84 21.79
N ALA A 269 8.06 14.83 21.18
CA ALA A 269 8.71 13.56 20.84
C ALA A 269 9.86 13.76 19.83
N ASN A 270 9.67 14.61 18.82
CA ASN A 270 10.77 15.00 17.93
C ASN A 270 11.92 15.70 18.67
N THR A 271 11.61 16.50 19.69
CA THR A 271 12.63 17.19 20.50
C THR A 271 13.44 16.20 21.34
N LEU A 272 12.82 15.11 21.81
CA LEU A 272 13.55 14.02 22.45
C LEU A 272 14.54 13.36 21.48
N ILE A 273 14.14 13.11 20.22
CA ILE A 273 15.03 12.60 19.17
C ILE A 273 16.18 13.59 18.93
N TYR A 274 15.88 14.89 18.82
CA TYR A 274 16.89 15.91 18.59
C TYR A 274 17.92 15.98 19.71
N LYS A 275 17.51 15.82 20.97
CA LYS A 275 18.42 15.78 22.12
C LYS A 275 19.39 14.58 22.09
N LYS A 276 19.06 13.50 21.37
CA LYS A 276 19.86 12.27 21.31
C LYS A 276 20.66 12.12 20.02
N CYS A 277 20.04 12.36 18.87
CA CYS A 277 20.67 12.20 17.55
C CYS A 277 21.12 13.51 16.92
N TYR A 278 20.80 14.69 17.48
CA TYR A 278 21.01 16.00 16.83
C TYR A 278 20.39 16.07 15.43
N LYS A 279 19.30 15.34 15.23
CA LYS A 279 18.52 15.23 13.99
C LYS A 279 17.03 15.28 14.33
N ASN A 280 16.24 15.71 13.36
CA ASN A 280 14.79 15.72 13.49
C ASN A 280 14.22 14.44 12.88
N ALA A 281 13.04 14.02 13.33
CA ALA A 281 12.30 12.95 12.67
C ALA A 281 11.74 13.40 11.32
N ASP A 282 11.69 12.47 10.37
CA ASP A 282 11.22 12.67 9.00
C ASP A 282 9.88 12.00 8.73
N TRP A 283 9.59 10.92 9.46
CA TRP A 283 8.44 10.08 9.22
C TRP A 283 7.73 9.66 10.50
N LEU A 284 6.46 9.31 10.34
CA LEU A 284 5.54 8.85 11.37
C LEU A 284 4.87 7.57 10.89
N VAL A 285 4.78 6.55 11.73
CA VAL A 285 3.93 5.37 11.52
C VAL A 285 2.84 5.37 12.58
N VAL A 286 1.59 5.25 12.14
CA VAL A 286 0.40 5.35 12.98
C VAL A 286 -0.58 4.22 12.71
N ASP A 287 -1.38 3.90 13.73
CA ASP A 287 -2.57 3.06 13.57
C ASP A 287 -3.69 3.80 12.80
N PRO A 288 -4.69 3.08 12.25
CA PRO A 288 -5.76 3.69 11.46
C PRO A 288 -6.61 4.71 12.20
N ASP A 289 -6.86 4.52 13.50
CA ASP A 289 -7.71 5.40 14.29
C ASP A 289 -6.97 6.70 14.61
N THR A 290 -5.70 6.62 14.99
CA THR A 290 -4.84 7.78 15.15
C THR A 290 -4.62 8.53 13.83
N CYS A 291 -4.53 7.82 12.70
CA CYS A 291 -4.49 8.44 11.38
C CYS A 291 -5.75 9.28 11.12
N ALA A 292 -6.93 8.76 11.48
CA ALA A 292 -8.19 9.49 11.33
C ALA A 292 -8.27 10.73 12.25
N ILE A 293 -7.53 10.77 13.36
CA ILE A 293 -7.38 11.98 14.18
C ILE A 293 -6.48 12.99 13.47
N LEU A 294 -5.36 12.53 12.91
CA LEU A 294 -4.41 13.38 12.18
C LEU A 294 -5.03 13.99 10.91
N GLU A 295 -5.85 13.25 10.18
CA GLU A 295 -6.57 13.73 8.98
C GLU A 295 -7.59 14.84 9.30
N LYS A 296 -8.06 14.94 10.55
CA LYS A 296 -8.97 16.00 11.00
C LYS A 296 -8.24 17.29 11.40
N LEU A 297 -6.90 17.25 11.48
CA LEU A 297 -6.10 18.44 11.74
C LEU A 297 -6.06 19.32 10.50
N ASP A 298 -6.18 20.64 10.69
CA ASP A 298 -6.25 21.61 9.60
C ASP A 298 -4.98 21.62 8.73
N ASP A 299 -3.84 21.30 9.34
CA ASP A 299 -2.51 21.33 8.71
C ASP A 299 -2.07 19.98 8.10
N PHE A 300 -2.96 18.99 8.05
CA PHE A 300 -2.67 17.73 7.40
C PHE A 300 -2.94 17.83 5.89
N LYS A 301 -1.91 17.53 5.09
CA LYS A 301 -2.02 17.52 3.62
C LYS A 301 -1.92 16.09 3.11
N LEU A 302 -2.95 15.66 2.40
CA LEU A 302 -2.93 14.40 1.65
C LEU A 302 -1.83 14.45 0.58
N ASP A 303 -1.18 13.32 0.30
CA ASP A 303 -0.15 13.26 -0.74
C ASP A 303 -0.80 13.46 -2.12
N PRO A 304 -0.46 14.51 -2.88
CA PRO A 304 -1.04 14.76 -4.21
C PRO A 304 -0.58 13.73 -5.26
N THR A 305 0.45 12.94 -4.95
CA THR A 305 1.04 11.92 -5.83
C THR A 305 0.43 10.54 -5.60
N ALA A 306 -0.36 10.36 -4.53
CA ALA A 306 -1.13 9.15 -4.32
C ALA A 306 -2.19 9.05 -5.43
N ASN A 307 -1.96 8.15 -6.39
CA ASN A 307 -2.85 7.98 -7.53
C ASN A 307 -4.27 7.61 -7.04
N PRO A 308 -5.32 8.43 -7.28
CA PRO A 308 -6.66 8.15 -6.79
C PRO A 308 -7.30 6.90 -7.41
N SER A 309 -6.70 6.36 -8.47
CA SER A 309 -7.17 5.17 -9.19
C SER A 309 -6.54 3.84 -8.73
N SER A 310 -5.45 3.89 -7.95
CA SER A 310 -5.04 2.75 -7.14
C SER A 310 -5.75 2.90 -5.81
N PHE A 311 -6.75 2.08 -5.55
CA PHE A 311 -7.18 1.85 -4.18
C PHE A 311 -5.92 1.53 -3.38
N ASN A 312 -5.48 2.48 -2.56
CA ASN A 312 -4.30 2.31 -1.73
C ASN A 312 -4.69 1.35 -0.61
N VAL A 313 -4.45 0.06 -0.84
CA VAL A 313 -4.82 -0.99 0.10
C VAL A 313 -3.60 -1.37 0.91
N GLY A 314 -3.72 -1.21 2.24
CA GLY A 314 -2.71 -1.69 3.19
C GLY A 314 -1.87 -0.59 3.81
N LEU A 315 -0.57 -0.86 4.01
CA LEU A 315 0.36 0.14 4.54
C LEU A 315 0.66 1.17 3.45
N GLU A 316 0.09 2.35 3.57
CA GLU A 316 0.24 3.43 2.60
C GLU A 316 0.79 4.70 3.22
N ARG A 317 1.44 5.50 2.39
CA ARG A 317 1.75 6.89 2.71
C ARG A 317 0.50 7.74 2.48
N VAL A 318 -0.14 8.16 3.57
CA VAL A 318 -1.39 8.92 3.51
C VAL A 318 -1.14 10.39 3.16
N GLY A 319 -0.03 10.95 3.64
CA GLY A 319 0.24 12.35 3.43
C GLY A 319 1.44 12.88 4.18
N THR A 320 1.43 14.20 4.37
CA THR A 320 2.43 14.92 5.13
C THR A 320 1.78 15.84 6.16
N LEU A 321 2.28 15.79 7.38
CA LEU A 321 1.87 16.70 8.46
C LEU A 321 2.77 17.94 8.40
N LYS A 322 2.17 19.12 8.19
CA LYS A 322 2.88 20.42 8.06
C LYS A 322 4.06 20.43 7.09
N ASN A 323 3.98 19.63 6.02
CA ASN A 323 5.05 19.45 5.03
C ASN A 323 6.41 19.02 5.63
N ARG A 324 6.40 18.42 6.83
CA ARG A 324 7.60 18.03 7.55
C ARG A 324 7.65 16.52 7.77
N PHE A 325 6.60 15.96 8.35
CA PHE A 325 6.56 14.54 8.68
C PHE A 325 5.74 13.76 7.64
N LYS A 326 6.35 12.74 7.05
CA LYS A 326 5.63 11.80 6.17
C LYS A 326 4.86 10.81 7.03
N VAL A 327 3.54 10.72 6.82
CA VAL A 327 2.67 9.85 7.63
C VAL A 327 2.35 8.57 6.88
N TYR A 328 2.69 7.44 7.50
CA TYR A 328 2.35 6.10 7.04
C TYR A 328 1.27 5.51 7.94
N LYS A 329 0.20 5.04 7.31
CA LYS A 329 -0.89 4.35 8.00
C LYS A 329 -0.64 2.86 7.94
N HIS A 330 -0.58 2.22 9.10
CA HIS A 330 -0.34 0.79 9.20
C HIS A 330 -1.55 0.10 9.87
N PRO A 331 -2.27 -0.81 9.16
CA PRO A 331 -3.55 -1.34 9.62
C PRO A 331 -3.47 -2.09 10.95
N ASP A 332 -2.45 -2.92 11.15
CA ASP A 332 -2.31 -3.71 12.38
C ASP A 332 -1.20 -3.16 13.30
N PHE A 333 -0.99 -1.85 13.32
CA PHE A 333 -0.05 -1.23 14.26
C PHE A 333 -0.61 -1.27 15.69
N GLN A 334 0.24 -1.15 16.70
CA GLN A 334 -0.24 -1.06 18.09
C GLN A 334 -1.21 0.11 18.24
N SER A 335 -2.41 -0.16 18.74
CA SER A 335 -3.44 0.87 18.92
C SER A 335 -2.95 2.02 19.79
N ASN A 336 -3.40 3.24 19.48
CA ASN A 336 -3.12 4.46 20.25
C ASN A 336 -1.63 4.76 20.39
N LYS A 337 -0.81 4.41 19.39
CA LYS A 337 0.61 4.71 19.41
C LYS A 337 1.03 5.32 18.08
N ILE A 338 1.94 6.28 18.16
CA ILE A 338 2.62 6.89 17.02
C ILE A 338 4.10 6.57 17.17
N LEU A 339 4.71 6.01 16.13
CA LEU A 339 6.16 5.85 16.03
C LEU A 339 6.74 7.00 15.20
N LEU A 340 7.73 7.68 15.75
CA LEU A 340 8.50 8.72 15.08
C LEU A 340 9.89 8.19 14.78
N GLY A 341 10.42 8.52 13.60
CA GLY A 341 11.79 8.13 13.26
C GLY A 341 12.47 9.08 12.29
N HIS A 342 13.80 9.10 12.41
CA HIS A 342 14.69 9.71 11.43
C HIS A 342 15.25 8.62 10.51
N LYS A 343 15.25 8.87 9.19
CA LYS A 343 15.96 8.01 8.24
C LYS A 343 17.14 8.80 7.67
N GLY A 344 18.34 8.44 8.12
CA GLY A 344 19.58 8.98 7.56
C GLY A 344 19.61 8.86 6.03
N THR A 345 19.99 9.95 5.37
CA THR A 345 20.25 9.98 3.92
C THR A 345 21.55 9.26 3.56
N SER A 346 22.47 9.20 4.51
CA SER A 346 23.74 8.48 4.43
C SER A 346 23.76 7.33 5.43
N TRP A 347 24.58 6.32 5.13
CA TRP A 347 24.77 5.15 5.98
C TRP A 347 25.28 5.49 7.38
N MET A 348 26.06 6.56 7.51
CA MET A 348 26.65 6.99 8.80
C MET A 348 25.58 7.52 9.77
N ASP A 349 24.40 7.88 9.26
CA ASP A 349 23.29 8.46 10.02
C ASP A 349 22.12 7.47 10.15
N ALA A 350 22.39 6.18 9.93
CA ALA A 350 21.39 5.12 10.00
C ALA A 350 21.08 4.75 11.47
N GLY A 351 19.83 4.95 11.91
CA GLY A 351 19.37 4.43 13.21
C GLY A 351 19.11 2.93 13.21
N PHE A 352 18.65 2.37 12.09
CA PHE A 352 18.30 0.96 11.93
C PHE A 352 18.74 0.46 10.56
N VAL A 353 19.29 -0.75 10.55
CA VAL A 353 19.76 -1.41 9.33
C VAL A 353 18.95 -2.69 9.10
N TYR A 354 18.32 -2.75 7.92
CA TYR A 354 17.79 -3.98 7.35
C TYR A 354 18.76 -4.51 6.29
N ALA A 355 19.24 -5.73 6.48
CA ALA A 355 20.30 -6.30 5.67
C ALA A 355 19.86 -7.59 4.97
N PRO A 356 19.31 -7.52 3.74
CA PRO A 356 18.96 -8.72 2.99
C PRO A 356 20.22 -9.50 2.59
N TYR A 357 20.22 -10.82 2.79
CA TYR A 357 21.26 -11.73 2.29
C TYR A 357 20.78 -12.43 1.02
N ILE A 358 19.67 -13.17 1.13
CA ILE A 358 19.00 -13.83 0.01
C ILE A 358 17.54 -13.38 0.07
N ALA A 359 17.16 -12.50 -0.86
CA ALA A 359 15.86 -11.82 -0.81
C ALA A 359 14.68 -12.81 -0.91
N LEU A 360 14.71 -13.71 -1.90
CA LEU A 360 13.70 -14.76 -2.07
C LEU A 360 14.28 -15.90 -2.90
N TYR A 361 14.39 -17.08 -2.31
CA TYR A 361 14.73 -18.33 -2.98
C TYR A 361 13.48 -19.21 -3.07
N HIS A 362 13.21 -19.77 -4.24
CA HIS A 362 12.16 -20.76 -4.42
C HIS A 362 12.78 -22.11 -4.78
N THR A 363 12.29 -23.18 -4.19
CA THR A 363 12.68 -24.52 -4.62
C THR A 363 12.05 -24.84 -5.98
N PRO A 364 12.61 -25.77 -6.76
CA PRO A 364 11.82 -26.42 -7.80
C PRO A 364 10.59 -27.10 -7.18
N THR A 365 9.60 -27.41 -8.02
CA THR A 365 8.43 -28.19 -7.61
C THR A 365 8.88 -29.62 -7.35
N LEU A 366 8.70 -30.08 -6.11
CA LEU A 366 9.07 -31.41 -5.65
C LEU A 366 7.80 -32.25 -5.56
N ILE A 367 7.78 -33.42 -6.19
CA ILE A 367 6.69 -34.38 -6.04
C ILE A 367 7.11 -35.37 -4.97
N ASP A 368 6.30 -35.50 -3.92
CA ASP A 368 6.54 -36.50 -2.88
C ASP A 368 6.35 -37.91 -3.48
N PRO A 369 7.34 -38.83 -3.39
CA PRO A 369 7.19 -40.19 -3.91
C PRO A 369 6.10 -41.01 -3.23
N ASP A 370 5.73 -40.68 -1.99
CA ASP A 370 4.75 -41.47 -1.23
C ASP A 370 3.30 -41.12 -1.62
N ASP A 371 3.01 -39.83 -1.80
CA ASP A 371 1.65 -39.32 -2.01
C ASP A 371 1.42 -38.69 -3.39
N PHE A 372 2.45 -38.60 -4.23
CA PHE A 372 2.46 -37.87 -5.50
C PHE A 372 1.98 -36.41 -5.41
N THR A 373 2.02 -35.82 -4.22
CA THR A 373 1.59 -34.43 -4.01
C THR A 373 2.72 -33.45 -4.34
N PRO A 374 2.48 -32.45 -5.21
CA PRO A 374 3.45 -31.40 -5.46
C PRO A 374 3.63 -30.49 -4.24
N ARG A 375 4.89 -30.14 -3.98
CA ARG A 375 5.34 -29.30 -2.87
C ARG A 375 6.32 -28.27 -3.39
N LYS A 376 6.21 -27.04 -2.91
CA LYS A 376 7.13 -25.95 -3.24
C LYS A 376 7.44 -25.11 -2.02
N GLY A 377 8.72 -24.85 -1.80
CA GLY A 377 9.22 -24.05 -0.70
C GLY A 377 9.67 -22.67 -1.18
N VAL A 378 9.49 -21.67 -0.32
CA VAL A 378 10.04 -20.33 -0.49
C VAL A 378 10.80 -19.97 0.78
N MET A 379 11.97 -19.35 0.62
CA MET A 379 12.87 -18.99 1.71
C MET A 379 13.43 -17.58 1.51
N SER A 380 13.58 -16.84 2.59
CA SER A 380 14.33 -15.59 2.64
C SER A 380 15.34 -15.63 3.78
N ARG A 381 16.48 -14.97 3.60
CA ARG A 381 17.50 -14.77 4.63
C ARG A 381 17.87 -13.31 4.71
N TYR A 382 17.82 -12.75 5.90
CA TYR A 382 18.13 -11.34 6.15
C TYR A 382 18.59 -11.16 7.59
N ALA A 383 19.22 -10.04 7.86
CA ALA A 383 19.55 -9.61 9.21
C ALA A 383 18.94 -8.25 9.49
N LYS A 384 18.78 -7.93 10.77
CA LYS A 384 18.29 -6.64 11.23
C LYS A 384 19.08 -6.23 12.46
N LYS A 385 19.38 -4.95 12.62
CA LYS A 385 20.05 -4.43 13.82
C LYS A 385 19.69 -2.97 14.06
N VAL A 386 19.48 -2.64 15.33
CA VAL A 386 19.40 -1.26 15.82
C VAL A 386 20.83 -0.74 16.01
N ILE A 387 21.18 0.34 15.32
CA ILE A 387 22.50 0.98 15.36
C ILE A 387 22.48 2.16 16.32
N ASN A 388 21.43 2.99 16.24
CA ASN A 388 21.20 4.09 17.15
C ASN A 388 19.70 4.21 17.44
N ALA A 389 19.32 3.78 18.65
CA ALA A 389 17.95 3.80 19.12
C ALA A 389 17.44 5.22 19.44
N GLY A 390 18.35 6.16 19.71
CA GLY A 390 18.01 7.56 20.00
C GLY A 390 17.35 8.30 18.84
N CYS A 391 17.29 7.69 17.66
CA CYS A 391 16.67 8.25 16.47
C CYS A 391 15.19 7.86 16.34
N TYR A 392 14.64 7.14 17.33
CA TYR A 392 13.25 6.71 17.39
C TYR A 392 12.59 7.14 18.70
N ALA A 393 11.36 7.64 18.61
CA ALA A 393 10.51 8.01 19.75
C ALA A 393 9.08 7.49 19.54
N THR A 394 8.33 7.36 20.63
CA THR A 394 6.89 7.07 20.53
C THR A 394 6.05 8.16 21.17
N VAL A 395 4.85 8.36 20.64
CA VAL A 395 3.78 9.08 21.34
C VAL A 395 2.69 8.06 21.66
N THR A 396 2.31 7.96 22.92
CA THR A 396 1.21 7.12 23.38
C THR A 396 -0.02 7.99 23.60
N ILE A 397 -1.12 7.63 22.97
CA ILE A 397 -2.42 8.27 23.14
C ILE A 397 -3.14 7.59 24.30
N THR A 398 -3.50 8.35 25.33
CA THR A 398 -4.16 7.87 26.55
C THR A 398 -5.62 8.30 26.64
#